data_AF-A0A7Y4TPB5-F1
#
_entry.id   AF-A0A7Y4TPB5-F1
#
_cell.length_a   1.000
_cell.length_b   1.000
_cell.length_c   1.000
_cell.angle_alpha   90.00
_cell.angle_beta   90.00
_cell.angle_gamma   90.00
#
_symmetry.space_group_name_H-M   'P 1'
#
loop_
_entity.id
_entity.type
_entity.pdbx_description
1 polymer ?
#
loop_
_entity_poly.entity_id
_entity_poly.type
_entity_poly.pdbx_seq_one_letter_code
_entity_poly.pdbx_strand_id
1 'polypeptide(L)'
;MTDAEKIVRLSTVMAEESNLNEALSLALLIEDVEDRNLYLVDISRTLLKQGDWQRAHGVTEFMEGGYERADALREIAEHAGLMGNIERSLSIFAEAETVSLNETSEGFWQRAELLNKIAKSLSRVNAKTKSNEMRKRAIEIALQGRASTNPQESNDSDSVLAEIAVDIAYDGEISKALSSAELIHSVPRRERALLQIASISSDVRKVA
;
A
#
# COMPACT_ATOMS: atom_id res chain seq x y z
N MET A 1 -20.66 -13.72 -22.88
CA MET A 1 -19.99 -14.42 -21.79
C MET A 1 -20.39 -13.73 -20.50
N THR A 2 -20.75 -14.49 -19.46
CA THR A 2 -20.93 -13.95 -18.11
C THR A 2 -19.57 -13.57 -17.50
N ASP A 3 -19.55 -12.78 -16.43
CA ASP A 3 -18.30 -12.45 -15.72
C ASP A 3 -17.60 -13.71 -15.22
N ALA A 4 -18.34 -14.70 -14.72
CA ALA A 4 -17.77 -15.99 -14.34
C ALA A 4 -17.04 -16.69 -15.50
N GLU A 5 -17.60 -16.68 -16.71
CA GLU A 5 -16.94 -17.26 -17.90
C GLU A 5 -15.70 -16.45 -18.33
N LYS A 6 -15.76 -15.11 -18.22
CA LYS A 6 -14.62 -14.22 -18.50
C LYS A 6 -13.49 -14.49 -17.51
N ILE A 7 -13.82 -14.59 -16.22
CA ILE A 7 -12.90 -14.89 -15.12
C ILE A 7 -12.22 -16.23 -15.33
N VAL A 8 -12.96 -17.31 -15.60
CA VAL A 8 -12.36 -18.64 -15.83
C VAL A 8 -11.35 -18.61 -16.97
N ARG A 9 -11.70 -17.95 -18.08
CA ARG A 9 -10.77 -17.79 -19.21
C ARG A 9 -9.56 -16.93 -18.83
N LEU A 10 -9.79 -15.82 -18.15
CA LEU A 10 -8.76 -14.90 -17.69
C LEU A 10 -7.76 -15.60 -16.76
N SER A 11 -8.23 -16.37 -15.77
CA SER A 11 -7.37 -17.14 -14.88
C SER A 11 -6.50 -18.15 -15.65
N THR A 12 -7.06 -18.76 -16.71
CA THR A 12 -6.31 -19.68 -17.58
C THR A 12 -5.19 -18.95 -18.33
N VAL A 13 -5.52 -17.81 -18.96
CA VAL A 13 -4.54 -16.98 -19.70
C VAL A 13 -3.47 -16.43 -18.75
N MET A 14 -3.85 -16.01 -17.55
CA MET A 14 -2.95 -15.50 -16.52
C MET A 14 -1.99 -16.59 -16.01
N ALA A 15 -2.45 -17.83 -15.84
CA ALA A 15 -1.62 -18.95 -15.38
C ALA A 15 -0.49 -19.31 -16.35
N GLU A 16 -0.68 -19.03 -17.64
CA GLU A 16 0.33 -19.26 -18.68
C GLU A 16 1.34 -18.11 -18.78
N GLU A 17 1.07 -16.96 -18.15
CA GLU A 17 1.86 -15.71 -18.17
C GLU A 17 2.29 -15.22 -19.57
N SER A 18 1.67 -15.75 -20.64
CA SER A 18 2.19 -15.66 -22.01
C SER A 18 1.46 -14.62 -22.87
N ASN A 19 0.19 -14.33 -22.60
CA ASN A 19 -0.63 -13.40 -23.38
C ASN A 19 -1.33 -12.33 -22.54
N LEU A 20 -0.54 -11.40 -21.99
CA LEU A 20 -1.05 -10.31 -21.15
C LEU A 20 -1.96 -9.31 -21.87
N ASN A 21 -1.93 -9.26 -23.21
CA ASN A 21 -2.86 -8.43 -23.98
C ASN A 21 -4.27 -9.03 -24.01
N GLU A 22 -4.36 -10.35 -24.14
CA GLU A 22 -5.64 -11.06 -24.01
C GLU A 22 -6.14 -10.98 -22.57
N ALA A 23 -5.26 -11.17 -21.58
CA ALA A 23 -5.62 -11.03 -20.17
C ALA A 23 -6.21 -9.64 -19.87
N LEU A 24 -5.53 -8.58 -20.31
CA LEU A 24 -6.03 -7.21 -20.16
C LEU A 24 -7.38 -7.02 -20.85
N SER A 25 -7.52 -7.52 -22.08
CA SER A 25 -8.79 -7.41 -22.82
C SER A 25 -9.93 -8.13 -22.10
N LEU A 26 -9.68 -9.30 -21.51
CA LEU A 26 -10.68 -10.06 -20.74
C LEU A 26 -11.02 -9.36 -19.42
N ALA A 27 -10.03 -8.84 -18.70
CA ALA A 27 -10.23 -8.10 -17.46
C ALA A 27 -11.11 -6.86 -17.69
N LEU A 28 -10.85 -6.09 -18.75
CA LEU A 28 -11.64 -4.90 -19.11
C LEU A 28 -13.09 -5.22 -19.52
N LEU A 29 -13.40 -6.49 -19.81
CA LEU A 29 -14.77 -6.92 -20.09
C LEU A 29 -15.54 -7.33 -18.83
N ILE A 30 -14.89 -7.53 -17.68
CA ILE A 30 -15.57 -7.85 -16.41
C ILE A 30 -16.37 -6.62 -15.98
N GLU A 31 -17.66 -6.80 -15.68
CA GLU A 31 -18.56 -5.70 -15.30
C GLU A 31 -18.36 -5.31 -13.84
N ASP A 32 -18.21 -6.29 -12.95
CA ASP A 32 -17.90 -6.07 -11.55
C ASP A 32 -16.55 -5.35 -11.38
N VAL A 33 -16.58 -4.19 -10.71
CA VAL A 33 -15.42 -3.29 -10.60
C VAL A 33 -14.35 -3.89 -9.69
N GLU A 34 -14.76 -4.53 -8.59
CA GLU A 34 -13.84 -5.11 -7.62
C GLU A 34 -13.09 -6.27 -8.27
N ASP A 35 -13.81 -7.20 -8.91
CA ASP A 35 -13.20 -8.30 -9.66
C ASP A 35 -12.29 -7.77 -10.78
N ARG A 36 -12.74 -6.78 -11.56
CA ARG A 36 -11.94 -6.17 -12.63
C ARG A 36 -10.62 -5.60 -12.08
N ASN A 37 -10.67 -4.82 -11.02
CA ASN A 37 -9.48 -4.22 -10.41
C ASN A 37 -8.49 -5.27 -9.92
N LEU A 38 -8.97 -6.33 -9.25
CA LEU A 38 -8.10 -7.41 -8.76
C LEU A 38 -7.29 -8.03 -9.92
N TYR A 39 -7.93 -8.30 -11.05
CA TYR A 39 -7.22 -8.80 -12.23
C TYR A 39 -6.29 -7.78 -12.87
N LEU A 40 -6.67 -6.50 -12.92
CA LEU A 40 -5.79 -5.44 -13.41
C LEU A 40 -4.53 -5.31 -12.54
N VAL A 41 -4.65 -5.51 -11.21
CA VAL A 41 -3.51 -5.52 -10.29
C VAL A 41 -2.58 -6.69 -10.61
N ASP A 42 -3.14 -7.89 -10.81
CA ASP A 42 -2.34 -9.07 -11.15
C ASP A 42 -1.65 -8.94 -12.51
N ILE A 43 -2.32 -8.36 -13.50
CA ILE A 43 -1.73 -8.06 -14.81
C ILE A 43 -0.59 -7.05 -14.66
N SER A 44 -0.82 -5.96 -13.92
CA SER A 44 0.21 -4.93 -13.64
C SER A 44 1.45 -5.54 -12.96
N ARG A 45 1.24 -6.37 -11.93
CA ARG A 45 2.30 -7.13 -11.25
C ARG A 45 3.06 -8.05 -12.19
N THR A 46 2.37 -8.75 -13.09
CA THR A 46 3.00 -9.67 -14.03
C THR A 46 3.83 -8.93 -15.07
N LEU A 47 3.32 -7.81 -15.60
CA LEU A 47 4.08 -6.91 -16.48
C LEU A 47 5.33 -6.36 -15.78
N LEU A 48 5.21 -5.97 -14.51
CA LEU A 48 6.32 -5.46 -13.72
C LEU A 48 7.40 -6.52 -13.50
N LYS A 49 7.02 -7.77 -13.20
CA LYS A 49 7.95 -8.92 -13.11
C LYS A 49 8.68 -9.19 -14.43
N GLN A 50 8.04 -8.95 -15.57
CA GLN A 50 8.64 -9.07 -16.90
C GLN A 50 9.52 -7.86 -17.29
N GLY A 51 9.62 -6.85 -16.41
CA GLY A 51 10.40 -5.63 -16.65
C GLY A 51 9.69 -4.58 -17.50
N ASP A 52 8.43 -4.80 -17.87
CA ASP A 52 7.62 -3.90 -18.69
C ASP A 52 6.86 -2.90 -17.83
N TRP A 53 7.61 -2.03 -17.14
CA TRP A 53 7.03 -1.10 -16.17
C TRP A 53 6.09 -0.08 -16.81
N GLN A 54 6.32 0.30 -18.09
CA GLN A 54 5.44 1.24 -18.79
C GLN A 54 4.06 0.64 -19.00
N ARG A 55 3.98 -0.62 -19.45
CA ARG A 55 2.68 -1.29 -19.58
C ARG A 55 2.07 -1.55 -18.20
N ALA A 56 2.86 -1.91 -17.19
CA ALA A 56 2.36 -2.06 -15.82
C ALA A 56 1.71 -0.77 -15.29
N HIS A 57 2.35 0.39 -15.52
CA HIS A 57 1.82 1.71 -15.18
C HIS A 57 0.57 2.05 -15.99
N GLY A 58 0.59 1.84 -17.30
CA GLY A 58 -0.59 2.07 -18.16
C GLY A 58 -1.81 1.22 -17.79
N VAL A 59 -1.61 0.01 -17.22
CA VAL A 59 -2.72 -0.81 -16.72
C VAL A 59 -3.43 -0.16 -15.53
N THR A 60 -2.72 0.61 -14.70
CA THR A 60 -3.31 1.28 -13.53
C THR A 60 -4.33 2.36 -13.90
N GLU A 61 -4.27 2.90 -15.12
CA GLU A 61 -5.23 3.90 -15.61
C GLU A 61 -6.63 3.30 -15.86
N PHE A 62 -6.74 1.98 -15.97
CA PHE A 62 -8.03 1.29 -16.12
C PHE A 62 -8.67 0.87 -14.80
N MET A 63 -7.99 1.08 -13.68
CA MET A 63 -8.51 0.74 -12.35
C MET A 63 -9.46 1.83 -11.86
N GLU A 64 -10.61 1.42 -11.34
CA GLU A 64 -11.62 2.33 -10.78
C GLU A 64 -11.60 2.31 -9.26
N GLY A 65 -11.49 3.46 -8.61
CA GLY A 65 -11.28 3.54 -7.16
C GLY A 65 -9.82 3.78 -6.78
N GLY A 66 -9.61 4.20 -5.53
CA GLY A 66 -8.32 4.68 -5.05
C GLY A 66 -7.37 3.58 -4.63
N TYR A 67 -7.85 2.58 -3.90
CA TYR A 67 -7.01 1.67 -3.15
C TYR A 67 -6.14 0.79 -4.05
N GLU A 68 -6.75 -0.02 -4.92
CA GLU A 68 -6.02 -0.95 -5.80
C GLU A 68 -5.11 -0.19 -6.75
N ARG A 69 -5.57 0.95 -7.29
CA ARG A 69 -4.78 1.80 -8.18
C ARG A 69 -3.54 2.34 -7.48
N ALA A 70 -3.70 2.92 -6.30
CA ALA A 70 -2.58 3.47 -5.55
C ALA A 70 -1.60 2.39 -5.06
N ASP A 71 -2.09 1.20 -4.68
CA ASP A 71 -1.21 0.11 -4.29
C ASP A 71 -0.41 -0.44 -5.49
N ALA A 72 -1.02 -0.56 -6.67
CA ALA A 72 -0.31 -0.92 -7.90
C ALA A 72 0.75 0.13 -8.28
N LEU A 73 0.40 1.43 -8.22
CA LEU A 73 1.34 2.53 -8.44
C LEU A 73 2.52 2.48 -7.44
N ARG A 74 2.24 2.18 -6.16
CA ARG A 74 3.29 2.00 -5.14
C ARG A 74 4.26 0.89 -5.52
N GLU A 75 3.79 -0.26 -5.98
CA GLU A 75 4.67 -1.37 -6.38
C GLU A 75 5.55 -1.01 -7.57
N ILE A 76 4.99 -0.34 -8.57
CA ILE A 76 5.72 0.14 -9.74
C ILE A 76 6.79 1.16 -9.31
N ALA A 77 6.44 2.10 -8.42
CA ALA A 77 7.36 3.08 -7.89
C ALA A 77 8.52 2.44 -7.11
N GLU A 78 8.22 1.45 -6.25
CA GLU A 78 9.23 0.70 -5.50
C GLU A 78 10.19 -0.02 -6.46
N HIS A 79 9.65 -0.74 -7.44
CA HIS A 79 10.45 -1.43 -8.45
C HIS A 79 11.35 -0.46 -9.23
N ALA A 80 10.82 0.68 -9.69
CA ALA A 80 11.61 1.70 -10.37
C ALA A 80 12.79 2.20 -9.51
N GLY A 81 12.57 2.39 -8.21
CA GLY A 81 13.60 2.84 -7.27
C GLY A 81 14.65 1.77 -6.98
N LEU A 82 14.24 0.51 -6.82
CA LEU A 82 15.15 -0.63 -6.64
C LEU A 82 16.02 -0.88 -7.88
N MET A 83 15.51 -0.54 -9.07
CA MET A 83 16.28 -0.57 -10.33
C MET A 83 17.15 0.69 -10.54
N GLY A 84 17.23 1.58 -9.55
CA GLY A 84 18.08 2.78 -9.57
C GLY A 84 17.44 4.00 -10.24
N ASN A 85 16.20 3.93 -10.72
CA ASN A 85 15.49 5.07 -11.29
C ASN A 85 14.73 5.86 -10.22
N ILE A 86 15.49 6.58 -9.39
CA ILE A 86 14.97 7.30 -8.22
C ILE A 86 14.00 8.42 -8.61
N GLU A 87 14.29 9.20 -9.67
CA GLU A 87 13.42 10.29 -10.10
C GLU A 87 12.03 9.77 -10.49
N ARG A 88 11.97 8.71 -11.30
CA ARG A 88 10.70 8.07 -11.68
C ARG A 88 9.99 7.47 -10.48
N SER A 89 10.72 6.76 -9.63
CA SER A 89 10.19 6.18 -8.39
C SER A 89 9.44 7.23 -7.57
N LEU A 90 10.09 8.38 -7.31
CA LEU A 90 9.49 9.47 -6.53
C LEU A 90 8.28 10.10 -7.24
N SER A 91 8.33 10.24 -8.57
CA SER A 91 7.18 10.74 -9.35
C SER A 91 5.96 9.82 -9.22
N ILE A 92 6.14 8.51 -9.35
CA ILE A 92 5.05 7.53 -9.27
C ILE A 92 4.54 7.40 -7.82
N PHE A 93 5.41 7.50 -6.81
CA PHE A 93 4.95 7.57 -5.41
C PHE A 93 4.07 8.81 -5.14
N ALA A 94 4.38 9.96 -5.74
CA ALA A 94 3.54 11.15 -5.62
C ALA A 94 2.17 10.98 -6.30
N GLU A 95 2.13 10.24 -7.40
CA GLU A 95 0.88 9.83 -8.05
C GLU A 95 0.06 8.89 -7.13
N ALA A 96 0.69 7.84 -6.59
CA ALA A 96 0.04 6.91 -5.65
C ALA A 96 -0.52 7.62 -4.41
N GLU A 97 0.23 8.58 -3.86
CA GLU A 97 -0.24 9.44 -2.77
C GLU A 97 -1.47 10.26 -3.19
N THR A 98 -1.43 10.88 -4.37
CA THR A 98 -2.55 11.69 -4.86
C THR A 98 -3.82 10.85 -5.02
N VAL A 99 -3.70 9.65 -5.59
CA VAL A 99 -4.81 8.70 -5.74
C VAL A 99 -5.36 8.31 -4.36
N SER A 100 -4.48 7.94 -3.41
CA SER A 100 -4.86 7.58 -2.03
C SER A 100 -5.59 8.71 -1.29
N LEU A 101 -5.20 9.96 -1.53
CA LEU A 101 -5.79 11.11 -0.83
C LEU A 101 -7.11 11.57 -1.44
N ASN A 102 -7.30 11.40 -2.76
CA ASN A 102 -8.48 11.89 -3.47
C ASN A 102 -9.68 10.93 -3.37
N GLU A 103 -9.45 9.66 -3.12
CA GLU A 103 -10.54 8.71 -2.93
C GLU A 103 -11.16 8.90 -1.54
N THR A 104 -12.41 9.36 -1.53
CA THR A 104 -13.15 9.68 -0.29
C THR A 104 -14.24 8.66 0.03
N SER A 105 -14.50 7.72 -0.88
CA SER A 105 -15.36 6.57 -0.59
C SER A 105 -14.71 5.59 0.40
N GLU A 106 -13.39 5.61 0.51
CA GLU A 106 -12.61 4.82 1.46
C GLU A 106 -12.64 5.38 2.89
N GLY A 107 -12.56 4.47 3.87
CA GLY A 107 -12.38 4.83 5.28
C GLY A 107 -11.04 5.55 5.51
N PHE A 108 -10.94 6.32 6.59
CA PHE A 108 -9.67 6.94 6.99
C PHE A 108 -8.61 5.86 7.24
N TRP A 109 -8.98 4.72 7.81
CA TRP A 109 -8.04 3.64 8.05
C TRP A 109 -7.42 3.10 6.75
N GLN A 110 -8.19 2.94 5.66
CA GLN A 110 -7.68 2.45 4.37
C GLN A 110 -6.67 3.42 3.77
N ARG A 111 -7.00 4.71 3.78
CA ARG A 111 -6.12 5.77 3.28
C ARG A 111 -4.84 5.86 4.11
N ALA A 112 -4.94 5.76 5.43
CA ALA A 112 -3.78 5.74 6.32
C ALA A 112 -2.91 4.49 6.11
N GLU A 113 -3.51 3.32 5.93
CA GLU A 113 -2.81 2.06 5.66
C GLU A 113 -2.00 2.17 4.36
N LEU A 114 -2.63 2.66 3.29
CA LEU A 114 -2.00 2.82 1.98
C LEU A 114 -0.85 3.84 2.03
N LEU A 115 -1.01 4.98 2.70
CA LEU A 115 0.08 5.92 2.91
C LEU A 115 1.23 5.31 3.73
N ASN A 116 0.93 4.47 4.72
CA ASN A 116 1.95 3.72 5.46
C ASN A 116 2.67 2.71 4.55
N LYS A 117 1.95 2.00 3.67
CA LYS A 117 2.56 1.11 2.64
C LYS A 117 3.49 1.89 1.72
N ILE A 118 3.06 3.05 1.23
CA ILE A 118 3.91 3.95 0.42
C ILE A 118 5.15 4.37 1.21
N ALA A 119 5.02 4.72 2.49
CA ALA A 119 6.16 5.07 3.34
C ALA A 119 7.19 3.94 3.48
N LYS A 120 6.73 2.69 3.65
CA LYS A 120 7.61 1.51 3.71
C LYS A 120 8.37 1.33 2.41
N SER A 121 7.69 1.41 1.27
CA SER A 121 8.32 1.32 -0.05
C SER A 121 9.34 2.45 -0.28
N LEU A 122 9.01 3.68 0.13
CA LEU A 122 9.96 4.81 0.10
C LEU A 122 11.20 4.55 0.96
N SER A 123 11.06 3.91 2.12
CA SER A 123 12.18 3.55 2.99
C SER A 123 13.09 2.51 2.33
N ARG A 124 12.52 1.52 1.64
CA ARG A 124 13.27 0.48 0.91
C ARG A 124 14.10 1.03 -0.24
N VAL A 125 13.62 2.09 -0.91
CA VAL A 125 14.38 2.80 -1.95
C VAL A 125 15.25 3.93 -1.39
N ASN A 126 15.49 3.95 -0.07
CA ASN A 126 16.31 4.92 0.66
C ASN A 126 15.82 6.39 0.56
N ALA A 127 14.55 6.62 0.24
CA ALA A 127 13.91 7.94 0.20
C ALA A 127 13.38 8.36 1.59
N LYS A 128 14.26 8.39 2.60
CA LYS A 128 13.89 8.54 4.02
C LYS A 128 13.08 9.79 4.36
N THR A 129 13.38 10.93 3.74
CA THR A 129 12.62 12.18 3.96
C THR A 129 11.17 12.01 3.52
N LYS A 130 10.97 11.47 2.31
CA LYS A 130 9.63 11.23 1.75
C LYS A 130 8.88 10.15 2.52
N SER A 131 9.56 9.08 2.95
CA SER A 131 8.96 8.09 3.85
C SER A 131 8.42 8.75 5.12
N ASN A 132 9.22 9.56 5.80
CA ASN A 132 8.81 10.25 7.02
C ASN A 132 7.63 11.22 6.80
N GLU A 133 7.63 11.95 5.68
CA GLU A 133 6.49 12.80 5.29
C GLU A 133 5.21 11.96 5.13
N MET A 134 5.31 10.82 4.46
CA MET A 134 4.18 9.93 4.20
C MET A 134 3.65 9.28 5.48
N ARG A 135 4.54 8.82 6.38
CA ARG A 135 4.15 8.30 7.70
C ARG A 135 3.42 9.35 8.54
N LYS A 136 3.89 10.60 8.51
CA LYS A 136 3.22 11.69 9.24
C LYS A 136 1.79 11.89 8.75
N ARG A 137 1.58 11.91 7.42
CA ARG A 137 0.24 12.01 6.82
C ARG A 137 -0.63 10.80 7.18
N ALA A 138 -0.07 9.59 7.13
CA ALA A 138 -0.77 8.37 7.53
C ALA A 138 -1.25 8.44 8.99
N ILE A 139 -0.40 8.89 9.92
CA ILE A 139 -0.77 9.09 11.33
C ILE A 139 -1.88 10.14 11.47
N GLU A 140 -1.78 11.27 10.77
CA GLU A 140 -2.79 12.34 10.81
C GLU A 140 -4.17 11.85 10.34
N ILE A 141 -4.21 11.03 9.29
CA ILE A 141 -5.46 10.44 8.78
C ILE A 141 -5.99 9.37 9.73
N ALA A 142 -5.15 8.46 10.22
CA ALA A 142 -5.58 7.45 11.19
C ALA A 142 -6.10 8.08 12.49
N LEU A 143 -5.53 9.21 12.94
CA LEU A 143 -6.06 9.95 14.08
C LEU A 143 -7.45 10.52 13.84
N GLN A 144 -7.79 10.89 12.61
CA GLN A 144 -9.15 11.32 12.23
C GLN A 144 -10.12 10.15 12.28
N GLY A 145 -9.77 9.00 11.69
CA GLY A 145 -10.58 7.79 11.73
C GLY A 145 -10.78 7.25 13.15
N ARG A 146 -9.74 7.30 13.98
CA ARG A 146 -9.82 6.97 15.42
C ARG A 146 -10.85 7.83 16.16
N ALA A 147 -10.97 9.10 15.79
CA ALA A 147 -11.95 10.02 16.37
C ALA A 147 -13.36 9.86 15.79
N SER A 148 -13.56 8.94 14.84
CA SER A 148 -14.86 8.62 14.27
C SER A 148 -15.82 8.07 15.33
N THR A 149 -17.10 8.40 15.18
CA THR A 149 -18.18 7.83 16.00
C THR A 149 -18.55 6.41 15.57
N ASN A 150 -18.11 5.96 14.39
CA ASN A 150 -18.23 4.58 13.96
C ASN A 150 -17.18 3.73 14.70
N PRO A 151 -17.59 2.77 15.56
CA PRO A 151 -16.64 1.97 16.32
C PRO A 151 -15.71 1.11 15.46
N GLN A 152 -16.17 0.65 14.29
CA GLN A 152 -15.34 -0.13 13.37
C GLN A 152 -14.22 0.73 12.80
N GLU A 153 -14.56 1.90 12.24
CA GLU A 153 -13.60 2.88 11.71
C GLU A 153 -12.57 3.30 12.77
N SER A 154 -13.03 3.56 13.99
CA SER A 154 -12.17 3.93 15.11
C SER A 154 -11.18 2.82 15.46
N ASN A 155 -11.66 1.57 15.54
CA ASN A 155 -10.84 0.41 15.87
C ASN A 155 -9.83 0.06 14.75
N ASP A 156 -10.24 0.17 13.49
CA ASP A 156 -9.36 -0.11 12.34
C ASP A 156 -8.26 0.94 12.25
N SER A 157 -8.60 2.21 12.45
CA SER A 157 -7.63 3.30 12.50
C SER A 157 -6.61 3.13 13.63
N ASP A 158 -7.05 2.66 14.80
CA ASP A 158 -6.17 2.31 15.92
C ASP A 158 -5.24 1.13 15.57
N SER A 159 -5.71 0.17 14.75
CA SER A 159 -4.86 -0.91 14.24
C SER A 159 -3.77 -0.36 13.31
N VAL A 160 -4.14 0.56 12.41
CA VAL A 160 -3.18 1.21 11.50
C VAL A 160 -2.14 2.03 12.27
N LEU A 161 -2.53 2.75 13.33
CA LEU A 161 -1.57 3.45 14.21
C LEU A 161 -0.56 2.49 14.85
N ALA A 162 -1.00 1.31 15.27
CA ALA A 162 -0.12 0.28 15.80
C ALA A 162 0.87 -0.25 14.75
N GLU A 163 0.41 -0.50 13.53
CA GLU A 163 1.25 -0.93 12.41
C GLU A 163 2.28 0.13 12.04
N ILE A 164 1.87 1.40 11.93
CA ILE A 164 2.78 2.52 11.66
C ILE A 164 3.88 2.58 12.73
N ALA A 165 3.53 2.50 14.02
CA ALA A 165 4.50 2.57 15.11
C ALA A 165 5.54 1.42 15.03
N VAL A 166 5.08 0.20 14.75
CA VAL A 166 5.97 -0.97 14.58
C VAL A 166 6.85 -0.83 13.35
N ASP A 167 6.31 -0.36 12.22
CA ASP A 167 7.08 -0.14 11.00
C ASP A 167 8.16 0.95 11.17
N ILE A 168 7.89 2.01 11.93
CA ILE A 168 8.89 3.02 12.31
C ILE A 168 10.02 2.39 13.12
N ALA A 169 9.72 1.41 13.98
CA ALA A 169 10.75 0.70 14.74
C ALA A 169 11.62 -0.19 13.84
N TYR A 170 11.03 -0.86 12.85
CA TYR A 170 11.78 -1.63 11.85
C TYR A 170 12.72 -0.76 11.01
N ASP A 171 12.35 0.50 10.77
CA ASP A 171 13.25 1.50 10.14
C ASP A 171 14.38 1.97 11.08
N GLY A 172 14.41 1.48 12.32
CA GLY A 172 15.41 1.83 13.34
C GLY A 172 15.09 3.09 14.14
N GLU A 173 13.94 3.73 13.90
CA GLU A 173 13.58 5.01 14.51
C GLU A 173 12.83 4.82 15.83
N ILE A 174 13.44 4.08 16.77
CA ILE A 174 12.80 3.60 18.02
C ILE A 174 12.11 4.71 18.82
N SER A 175 12.74 5.88 19.00
CA SER A 175 12.13 6.99 19.75
C SER A 175 10.85 7.49 19.09
N LYS A 176 10.83 7.58 17.76
CA LYS A 176 9.62 7.96 17.01
C LYS A 176 8.55 6.87 17.11
N ALA A 177 8.94 5.60 17.02
CA ALA A 177 8.03 4.47 17.16
C ALA A 177 7.30 4.49 18.50
N LEU A 178 8.02 4.74 19.60
CA LEU A 178 7.44 4.88 20.93
C LEU A 178 6.48 6.06 21.01
N SER A 179 6.85 7.24 20.47
CA SER A 179 5.95 8.39 20.41
C SER A 179 4.68 8.10 19.60
N SER A 180 4.79 7.37 18.48
CA SER A 180 3.65 6.96 17.67
C SER A 180 2.75 5.94 18.39
N ALA A 181 3.33 5.01 19.17
CA ALA A 181 2.56 4.03 19.92
C ALA A 181 1.66 4.68 21.00
N GLU A 182 2.08 5.80 21.59
CA GLU A 182 1.27 6.55 22.56
C GLU A 182 0.00 7.18 21.96
N LEU A 183 -0.09 7.28 20.63
CA LEU A 183 -1.28 7.79 19.94
C LEU A 183 -2.43 6.77 19.88
N ILE A 184 -2.14 5.49 20.12
CA ILE A 184 -3.11 4.38 20.05
C ILE A 184 -4.04 4.45 21.26
N HIS A 185 -5.36 4.51 21.03
CA HIS A 185 -6.34 4.59 22.10
C HIS A 185 -6.55 3.24 22.79
N SER A 186 -6.69 2.17 22.00
CA SER A 186 -6.86 0.80 22.44
C SER A 186 -5.66 0.32 23.25
N VAL A 187 -5.84 0.20 24.57
CA VAL A 187 -4.79 -0.24 25.50
C VAL A 187 -4.18 -1.58 25.07
N PRO A 188 -4.96 -2.64 24.73
CA PRO A 188 -4.37 -3.92 24.31
C PRO A 188 -3.53 -3.81 23.02
N ARG A 189 -3.92 -2.95 22.07
CA ARG A 189 -3.15 -2.73 20.84
C ARG A 189 -1.87 -1.95 21.12
N ARG A 190 -1.97 -0.91 21.96
CA ARG A 190 -0.81 -0.11 22.38
C ARG A 190 0.22 -0.98 23.08
N GLU A 191 -0.19 -1.79 24.05
CA GLU A 191 0.71 -2.70 24.77
C GLU A 191 1.38 -3.69 23.82
N ARG A 192 0.63 -4.28 22.88
CA ARG A 192 1.19 -5.18 21.86
C ARG A 192 2.22 -4.47 20.98
N ALA A 193 1.92 -3.26 20.50
CA ALA A 193 2.84 -2.48 19.68
C ALA A 193 4.12 -2.15 20.46
N LEU A 194 3.99 -1.68 21.71
CA LEU A 194 5.13 -1.38 22.58
C LEU A 194 6.02 -2.61 22.84
N LEU A 195 5.42 -3.79 23.05
CA LEU A 195 6.16 -5.05 23.19
C LEU A 195 6.94 -5.40 21.92
N GLN A 196 6.33 -5.25 20.75
CA GLN A 196 7.02 -5.48 19.47
C GLN A 196 8.18 -4.49 19.26
N ILE A 197 7.95 -3.20 19.52
CA ILE A 197 8.97 -2.15 19.43
C ILE A 197 10.14 -2.46 20.38
N ALA A 198 9.85 -2.88 21.61
CA ALA A 198 10.88 -3.28 22.58
C ALA A 198 11.70 -4.48 22.10
N SER A 199 11.05 -5.49 21.51
CA SER A 199 11.73 -6.64 20.90
C SER A 199 12.68 -6.19 19.78
N ILE A 200 12.18 -5.38 18.83
CA ILE A 200 12.97 -4.85 17.71
C ILE A 200 14.16 -4.04 18.23
N SER A 201 13.95 -3.15 19.20
CA SER A 201 15.02 -2.36 19.84
C SER A 201 16.08 -3.24 20.51
N SER A 202 15.69 -4.37 21.08
CA SER A 202 16.63 -5.31 21.70
C SER A 202 17.48 -6.04 20.66
N ASP A 203 16.91 -6.37 19.50
CA ASP A 203 17.63 -7.04 18.42
C ASP A 203 18.57 -6.09 17.68
N VAL A 204 18.13 -4.85 17.40
CA VAL A 204 18.99 -3.79 16.83
C VAL A 204 20.25 -3.56 17.69
N ARG A 205 20.13 -3.61 19.02
CA ARG A 205 21.27 -3.47 19.94
C ARG A 205 22.24 -4.65 19.94
N LYS A 206 21.85 -5.85 19.49
CA LYS A 206 22.73 -7.02 19.43
C LYS A 206 23.60 -7.06 18.17
N VAL A 207 23.18 -6.37 17.10
CA VAL A 207 23.84 -6.40 15.78
C VAL A 207 24.64 -5.14 15.44
N ALA A 208 24.58 -4.11 16.31
CA ALA A 208 25.37 -2.89 16.22
C ALA A 208 26.64 -2.98 17.08
#